data_AF-A0A2T9WTJ5-F1
#
_entry.id   AF-A0A2T9WTJ5-F1
#
_cell.length_a   1.000
_cell.length_b   1.000
_cell.length_c   1.000
_cell.angle_alpha   90.00
_cell.angle_beta   90.00
_cell.angle_gamma   90.00
#
_symmetry.space_group_name_H-M   'P 1'
#
loop_
_entity.id
_entity.type
_entity.pdbx_description
1 polymer ?
#
loop_
_entity_poly.entity_id
_entity_poly.type
_entity_poly.pdbx_seq_one_letter_code
_entity_poly.pdbx_strand_id
1 'polypeptide(L)'
;MNDEVRRYFEIRFKTISYVRKYFENLGYIEVQTPVLQPIYGGANAKPFITYVNDLKENWYLRVATELYLKRYLVGGFNKVFEIGPDFRNESIDVTHNPEFTMLEAYEAYANRDKMMELVENLIYGIAKDVIGRDYIEYNGKKISLKPPWRRL
;
A
#
# COMPACT_ATOMS: atom_id res chain seq x y z
N MET A 1 28.53 -13.32 2.54
CA MET A 1 27.15 -12.86 2.77
C MET A 1 27.14 -11.35 2.59
N ASN A 2 26.16 -10.78 1.88
CA ASN A 2 26.08 -9.33 1.71
C ASN A 2 25.21 -8.75 2.84
N ASP A 3 25.86 -8.28 3.91
CA ASP A 3 25.20 -7.80 5.12
C ASP A 3 24.37 -6.53 4.88
N GLU A 4 24.77 -5.72 3.89
CA GLU A 4 24.04 -4.52 3.49
C GLU A 4 22.69 -4.89 2.85
N VAL A 5 22.69 -5.84 1.89
CA VAL A 5 21.47 -6.34 1.26
C VAL A 5 20.53 -6.95 2.30
N ARG A 6 21.07 -7.74 3.24
CA ARG A 6 20.29 -8.30 4.35
C ARG A 6 19.62 -7.21 5.18
N ARG A 7 20.36 -6.15 5.54
CA ARG A 7 19.83 -5.01 6.30
C ARG A 7 18.65 -4.34 5.59
N TYR A 8 18.66 -4.23 4.26
CA TYR A 8 17.53 -3.65 3.52
C TYR A 8 16.25 -4.49 3.65
N PHE A 9 16.36 -5.81 3.57
CA PHE A 9 15.22 -6.70 3.80
C PHE A 9 14.72 -6.65 5.25
N GLU A 10 15.63 -6.60 6.23
CA GLU A 10 15.25 -6.45 7.64
C GLU A 10 14.49 -5.14 7.90
N ILE A 11 14.92 -4.03 7.29
CA ILE A 11 14.18 -2.76 7.34
C ILE A 11 12.80 -2.92 6.70
N ARG A 12 12.70 -3.55 5.52
CA ARG A 12 11.41 -3.80 4.86
C ARG A 12 10.45 -4.60 5.75
N PHE A 13 10.90 -5.68 6.37
CA PHE A 13 10.06 -6.51 7.25
C PHE A 13 9.61 -5.75 8.51
N LYS A 14 10.50 -4.96 9.11
CA LYS A 14 10.16 -4.08 10.23
C LYS A 14 9.16 -3.00 9.83
N THR A 15 9.32 -2.38 8.65
CA THR A 15 8.38 -1.40 8.12
C THR A 15 6.99 -2.00 7.92
N ILE A 16 6.87 -3.17 7.28
CA ILE A 16 5.57 -3.82 7.11
C ILE A 16 4.91 -4.13 8.45
N SER A 17 5.69 -4.64 9.41
CA SER A 17 5.20 -4.93 10.78
C SER A 17 4.77 -3.65 11.51
N TYR A 18 5.49 -2.55 11.30
CA TYR A 18 5.16 -1.24 11.85
C TYR A 18 3.84 -0.71 11.29
N VAL A 19 3.67 -0.76 9.97
CA VAL A 19 2.45 -0.32 9.28
C VAL A 19 1.23 -1.03 9.87
N ARG A 20 1.26 -2.37 9.99
CA ARG A 20 0.15 -3.12 10.59
C ARG A 20 -0.21 -2.62 11.99
N LYS A 21 0.78 -2.54 12.88
CA LYS A 21 0.59 -2.05 14.26
C LYS A 21 0.06 -0.63 14.30
N TYR A 22 0.55 0.25 13.41
CA TYR A 22 0.08 1.64 13.33
C TYR A 22 -1.41 1.71 12.99
N PHE A 23 -1.85 0.96 11.97
CA PHE A 23 -3.26 0.91 11.59
C PHE A 23 -4.15 0.23 12.65
N GLU A 24 -3.69 -0.88 13.23
CA GLU A 24 -4.37 -1.55 14.35
C GLU A 24 -4.59 -0.62 15.55
N ASN A 25 -3.55 0.13 15.96
CA ASN A 25 -3.63 1.09 17.06
C ASN A 25 -4.61 2.25 16.78
N LEU A 26 -4.87 2.56 15.51
CA LEU A 26 -5.84 3.57 15.08
C LEU A 26 -7.26 3.00 14.88
N GLY A 27 -7.45 1.70 15.15
CA GLY A 27 -8.73 1.00 15.06
C GLY A 27 -9.10 0.58 13.64
N TYR A 28 -8.15 0.48 12.71
CA TYR A 28 -8.40 -0.10 11.40
C TYR A 28 -8.36 -1.63 11.46
N ILE A 29 -9.16 -2.25 10.60
CA ILE A 29 -9.23 -3.70 10.43
C ILE A 29 -8.43 -4.08 9.17
N GLU A 30 -7.43 -4.96 9.32
CA GLU A 30 -6.77 -5.56 8.15
C GLU A 30 -7.76 -6.52 7.48
N VAL A 31 -8.01 -6.33 6.20
CA VAL A 31 -8.89 -7.19 5.40
C VAL A 31 -8.12 -7.80 4.23
N GLN A 32 -8.71 -8.81 3.59
CA GLN A 32 -8.17 -9.43 2.38
C GLN A 32 -9.24 -9.43 1.30
N THR A 33 -8.95 -8.78 0.18
CA THR A 33 -9.84 -8.72 -0.98
C THR A 33 -9.38 -9.68 -2.07
N PRO A 34 -10.26 -10.06 -3.02
CA PRO A 34 -9.88 -10.95 -4.12
C PRO A 34 -8.73 -10.40 -4.96
N VAL A 35 -7.68 -11.21 -5.11
CA VAL A 35 -6.57 -10.97 -6.06
C VAL A 35 -7.02 -11.19 -7.50
N LEU A 36 -7.87 -12.21 -7.73
CA LEU A 36 -8.45 -12.49 -9.02
C LEU A 36 -9.86 -11.86 -9.08
N GLN A 37 -10.11 -11.04 -10.09
CA GLN A 37 -11.33 -10.24 -10.22
C GLN A 37 -11.99 -10.49 -11.58
N PRO A 38 -13.32 -10.67 -11.65
CA PRO A 38 -14.04 -10.80 -12.92
C PRO A 38 -14.10 -9.47 -13.67
N ILE A 39 -14.03 -8.35 -12.94
CA ILE A 39 -13.92 -6.99 -13.47
C ILE A 39 -12.84 -6.29 -12.64
N TYR A 40 -11.79 -5.82 -13.31
CA TYR A 40 -10.72 -5.04 -12.68
C TYR A 40 -11.10 -3.55 -12.62
N GLY A 41 -10.54 -2.83 -11.65
CA GLY A 41 -10.74 -1.38 -11.50
C GLY A 41 -9.99 -0.82 -10.30
N GLY A 42 -10.16 0.47 -10.02
CA GLY A 42 -9.44 1.18 -8.94
C GLY A 42 -8.08 1.76 -9.35
N ALA A 43 -7.58 1.39 -10.53
CA ALA A 43 -6.43 2.04 -11.13
C ALA A 43 -6.56 2.07 -12.66
N ASN A 44 -5.97 3.08 -13.29
CA ASN A 44 -5.80 3.11 -14.74
C ASN A 44 -4.48 2.42 -15.12
N ALA A 45 -4.52 1.09 -15.24
CA ALA A 45 -3.37 0.27 -15.58
C ALA A 45 -3.79 -0.93 -16.43
N LYS A 46 -2.86 -1.46 -17.23
CA LYS A 46 -3.12 -2.66 -18.05
C LYS A 46 -3.08 -3.91 -17.15
N PRO A 47 -4.14 -4.73 -17.08
CA PRO A 47 -4.16 -5.91 -16.22
C PRO A 47 -3.45 -7.12 -16.85
N PHE A 48 -3.06 -8.08 -16.01
CA PHE A 48 -2.86 -9.45 -16.46
C PHE A 48 -4.22 -10.15 -16.60
N ILE A 49 -4.37 -10.94 -17.66
CA ILE A 49 -5.61 -11.65 -17.99
C ILE A 49 -5.34 -13.15 -17.85
N THR A 50 -6.25 -13.87 -17.22
CA THR A 50 -6.28 -15.33 -17.15
C THR A 50 -7.68 -15.85 -17.48
N TYR A 51 -7.84 -17.16 -17.63
CA TYR A 51 -9.09 -17.79 -18.02
C TYR A 51 -9.58 -18.75 -16.94
N VAL A 52 -10.82 -18.58 -16.49
CA VAL A 52 -11.45 -19.48 -15.52
C VAL A 52 -12.22 -20.56 -16.30
N ASN A 53 -11.63 -21.75 -16.39
CA ASN A 53 -12.14 -22.85 -17.24
C ASN A 53 -13.59 -23.23 -16.96
N ASP A 54 -13.98 -23.29 -15.68
CA ASP A 54 -15.31 -23.72 -15.26
C ASP A 54 -16.41 -22.72 -15.67
N LEU A 55 -16.10 -21.41 -15.55
CA LEU A 55 -16.99 -20.31 -15.91
C LEU A 55 -16.89 -19.92 -17.39
N LYS A 56 -15.88 -20.45 -18.10
CA LYS A 56 -15.59 -20.17 -19.51
C LYS A 56 -15.41 -18.68 -19.83
N GLU A 57 -14.81 -17.92 -18.92
CA GLU A 57 -14.65 -16.47 -19.04
C GLU A 57 -13.26 -15.99 -18.59
N ASN A 58 -12.92 -14.76 -19.02
CA ASN A 58 -11.67 -14.10 -18.65
C ASN A 58 -11.81 -13.43 -17.27
N TRP A 59 -10.79 -13.61 -16.43
CA TRP A 59 -10.63 -12.91 -15.17
C TRP A 59 -9.28 -12.19 -15.17
N TYR A 60 -9.12 -11.27 -14.22
CA TYR A 60 -8.00 -10.34 -14.18
C TYR A 60 -7.28 -10.42 -12.84
N LEU A 61 -5.95 -10.39 -12.84
CA LEU A 61 -5.24 -10.06 -11.62
C LEU A 61 -5.52 -8.58 -11.29
N ARG A 62 -5.79 -8.29 -10.01
CA ARG A 62 -6.16 -6.96 -9.56
C ARG A 62 -5.08 -5.94 -9.87
N VAL A 63 -5.51 -4.76 -10.31
CA VAL A 63 -4.64 -3.57 -10.49
C VAL A 63 -4.65 -2.65 -9.27
N ALA A 64 -5.63 -2.83 -8.39
CA ALA A 64 -5.84 -2.15 -7.12
C ALA A 64 -6.86 -2.93 -6.27
N THR A 65 -6.93 -2.59 -4.98
CA THR A 65 -7.89 -3.14 -4.00
C THR A 65 -9.12 -2.23 -3.76
N GLU A 66 -9.02 -0.96 -4.19
CA GLU A 66 -9.98 0.14 -3.98
C GLU A 66 -11.47 -0.27 -4.00
N LEU A 67 -11.93 -0.88 -5.10
CA LEU A 67 -13.36 -1.11 -5.30
C LEU A 67 -13.93 -2.13 -4.29
N TYR A 68 -13.13 -3.11 -3.89
CA TYR A 68 -13.53 -4.08 -2.86
C TYR A 68 -13.43 -3.49 -1.46
N LEU A 69 -12.40 -2.69 -1.18
CA LEU A 69 -12.29 -1.99 0.10
C LEU A 69 -13.46 -1.02 0.35
N LYS A 70 -13.91 -0.30 -0.68
CA LYS A 70 -15.11 0.56 -0.57
C LYS A 70 -16.40 -0.24 -0.31
N ARG A 71 -16.50 -1.50 -0.75
CA ARG A 71 -17.64 -2.37 -0.41
C ARG A 71 -17.68 -2.71 1.09
N TYR A 72 -16.53 -2.83 1.76
CA TYR A 72 -16.48 -2.97 3.21
C TYR A 72 -17.06 -1.73 3.91
N LEU A 73 -16.77 -0.50 3.43
CA LEU A 73 -17.39 0.71 3.98
C LEU A 73 -18.91 0.65 3.86
N VAL A 74 -19.44 0.26 2.69
CA VAL A 74 -20.88 0.07 2.48
C VAL A 74 -21.46 -1.00 3.42
N GLY A 75 -20.69 -2.04 3.71
CA GLY A 75 -21.04 -3.09 4.68
C GLY A 75 -20.95 -2.68 6.15
N GLY A 76 -20.62 -1.41 6.46
CA GLY A 76 -20.56 -0.89 7.82
C GLY A 76 -19.20 -0.94 8.49
N PHE A 77 -18.14 -1.37 7.79
CA PHE A 77 -16.78 -1.35 8.32
C PHE A 77 -16.17 0.04 8.13
N ASN A 78 -16.19 0.87 9.18
CA ASN A 78 -15.78 2.27 9.07
C ASN A 78 -14.27 2.50 8.85
N LYS A 79 -13.42 1.52 9.16
CA LYS A 79 -11.95 1.63 9.02
C LYS A 79 -11.37 0.31 8.56
N VAL A 80 -10.90 0.27 7.31
CA VAL A 80 -10.28 -0.93 6.73
C VAL A 80 -8.97 -0.58 6.05
N PHE A 81 -8.03 -1.52 6.04
CA PHE A 81 -6.84 -1.43 5.23
C PHE A 81 -6.44 -2.81 4.70
N GLU A 82 -5.70 -2.83 3.60
CA GLU A 82 -5.10 -4.04 3.06
C GLU A 82 -3.66 -3.76 2.65
N ILE A 83 -2.76 -4.69 3.00
CA ILE A 83 -1.40 -4.76 2.46
C ILE A 83 -1.30 -6.00 1.59
N GLY A 84 -1.07 -5.83 0.29
CA GLY A 84 -1.01 -6.97 -0.61
C GLY A 84 -0.43 -6.62 -1.98
N PRO A 85 -0.28 -7.63 -2.85
CA PRO A 85 0.23 -7.42 -4.21
C PRO A 85 -0.84 -6.79 -5.10
N ASP A 86 -0.42 -5.88 -5.97
CA ASP A 86 -1.14 -5.45 -7.16
C ASP A 86 -0.29 -5.78 -8.39
N PHE A 87 -0.97 -5.93 -9.53
CA PHE A 87 -0.37 -6.43 -10.76
C PHE A 87 -0.60 -5.46 -11.92
N ARG A 88 0.47 -5.14 -12.66
CA ARG A 88 0.42 -4.31 -13.86
C ARG A 88 1.19 -4.94 -14.99
N ASN A 89 0.50 -5.20 -16.09
CA ASN A 89 1.05 -5.81 -17.30
C ASN A 89 1.61 -4.73 -18.23
N GLU A 90 2.63 -4.04 -17.74
CA GLU A 90 3.29 -2.89 -18.35
C GLU A 90 4.78 -3.18 -18.58
N SER A 91 5.52 -2.22 -19.13
CA SER A 91 6.97 -2.34 -19.33
C SER A 91 7.71 -2.44 -18.00
N ILE A 92 8.80 -3.20 -17.97
CA ILE A 92 9.65 -3.41 -16.79
C ILE A 92 10.89 -2.53 -16.90
N ASP A 93 11.24 -1.84 -15.81
CA ASP A 93 12.48 -1.07 -15.69
C ASP A 93 13.01 -1.07 -14.24
N VAL A 94 14.03 -0.27 -13.95
CA VAL A 94 14.68 -0.21 -12.63
C VAL A 94 13.76 0.36 -11.52
N THR A 95 12.64 0.97 -11.88
CA THR A 95 11.64 1.58 -11.01
C THR A 95 10.27 0.90 -11.07
N HIS A 96 10.03 -0.01 -12.02
CA HIS A 96 8.74 -0.66 -12.25
C HIS A 96 8.87 -2.19 -12.31
N ASN A 97 8.18 -2.87 -11.40
CA ASN A 97 8.03 -4.32 -11.39
C ASN A 97 6.55 -4.67 -11.63
N PRO A 98 6.22 -5.74 -12.40
CA PRO A 98 4.85 -6.08 -12.75
C PRO A 98 4.00 -6.54 -11.55
N GLU A 99 4.64 -6.93 -10.44
CA GLU A 99 4.02 -7.17 -9.15
C GLU A 99 4.64 -6.23 -8.11
N PHE A 100 3.82 -5.52 -7.33
CA PHE A 100 4.32 -4.64 -6.27
C PHE A 100 3.36 -4.65 -5.09
N THR A 101 3.89 -4.39 -3.90
CA THR A 101 3.09 -4.35 -2.68
C THR A 101 2.51 -2.96 -2.48
N MET A 102 1.20 -2.89 -2.32
CA MET A 102 0.47 -1.68 -1.97
C MET A 102 -0.11 -1.78 -0.57
N LEU A 103 -0.24 -0.62 0.07
CA LEU A 103 -1.12 -0.38 1.20
C LEU A 103 -2.25 0.50 0.69
N GLU A 104 -3.49 0.03 0.81
CA GLU A 104 -4.67 0.88 0.68
C GLU A 104 -5.43 0.92 2.01
N ALA A 105 -5.95 2.09 2.36
CA ALA A 105 -6.71 2.30 3.59
C ALA A 105 -7.89 3.23 3.36
N TYR A 106 -9.02 2.91 3.99
CA TYR A 106 -10.27 3.65 3.90
C TYR A 106 -10.83 3.90 5.29
N GLU A 107 -11.23 5.15 5.54
CA GLU A 107 -11.88 5.60 6.77
C GLU A 107 -13.17 6.36 6.42
N ALA A 108 -14.31 5.86 6.89
CA ALA A 108 -15.60 6.54 6.75
C ALA A 108 -15.57 7.88 7.50
N TYR A 109 -16.26 8.88 6.94
CA TYR A 109 -16.30 10.26 7.46
C TYR A 109 -14.94 10.99 7.49
N ALA A 110 -13.87 10.39 6.97
CA ALA A 110 -12.62 11.08 6.73
C ALA A 110 -12.68 11.88 5.42
N ASN A 111 -11.94 12.99 5.39
CA ASN A 111 -11.68 13.75 4.18
C ASN A 111 -10.21 13.60 3.77
N ARG A 112 -9.85 14.23 2.64
CA ARG A 112 -8.47 14.24 2.14
C ARG A 112 -7.46 14.69 3.19
N ASP A 113 -7.78 15.72 3.98
CA ASP A 113 -6.83 16.28 4.94
C ASP A 113 -6.53 15.31 6.09
N LYS A 114 -7.54 14.57 6.55
CA LYS A 114 -7.37 13.48 7.51
C LYS A 114 -6.47 12.37 6.95
N MET A 115 -6.64 12.00 5.69
CA MET A 115 -5.80 10.99 5.04
C MET A 115 -4.37 11.49 4.81
N MET A 116 -4.17 12.79 4.53
CA MET A 116 -2.82 13.38 4.46
C MET A 116 -2.11 13.30 5.81
N GLU A 117 -2.78 13.66 6.91
CA GLU A 117 -2.23 13.55 8.26
C GLU A 117 -1.89 12.10 8.62
N LEU A 118 -2.74 11.15 8.23
CA LEU A 118 -2.50 9.72 8.44
C LEU A 118 -1.18 9.27 7.78
N VAL A 119 -0.97 9.65 6.51
CA VAL A 119 0.22 9.30 5.73
C VAL A 119 1.47 10.00 6.28
N GLU A 120 1.39 11.30 6.57
CA GLU A 120 2.51 12.06 7.14
C GLU A 120 3.00 11.42 8.45
N ASN A 121 2.08 11.10 9.36
CA ASN A 121 2.41 10.47 10.64
C ASN A 121 2.91 9.03 10.49
N LEU A 122 2.35 8.26 9.56
CA LEU A 122 2.82 6.90 9.25
C LEU A 122 4.28 6.91 8.79
N ILE A 123 4.61 7.73 7.80
CA ILE A 123 5.97 7.80 7.23
C ILE A 123 6.96 8.35 8.24
N TYR A 124 6.58 9.37 9.01
CA TYR A 124 7.41 9.91 10.08
C TYR A 124 7.68 8.87 11.18
N GLY A 125 6.65 8.14 11.60
CA GLY A 125 6.74 7.08 12.59
C GLY A 125 7.67 5.96 12.14
N ILE A 126 7.54 5.49 10.89
CA ILE A 126 8.46 4.51 10.31
C ILE A 126 9.91 5.01 10.37
N ALA A 127 10.16 6.27 9.97
CA ALA A 127 11.50 6.83 10.00
C ALA A 127 12.09 6.84 11.42
N LYS A 128 11.32 7.31 12.40
CA LYS A 128 11.76 7.37 13.80
C LYS A 128 11.97 5.97 14.40
N ASP A 129 11.00 5.08 14.25
CA ASP A 129 10.93 3.84 15.03
C ASP A 129 11.62 2.66 14.35
N VAL A 130 11.71 2.67 13.00
CA VAL A 130 12.38 1.62 12.23
C VAL A 130 13.79 2.01 11.84
N ILE A 131 14.01 3.27 11.43
CA ILE A 131 15.31 3.75 10.93
C ILE A 131 16.11 4.48 12.01
N GLY A 132 15.44 5.03 13.03
CA GLY A 132 16.09 5.80 14.11
C GLY A 132 16.39 7.26 13.75
N ARG A 133 15.76 7.80 12.69
CA ARG A 133 16.02 9.16 12.17
C ARG A 133 14.72 9.81 11.71
N ASP A 134 14.68 11.14 11.67
CA ASP A 134 13.57 11.90 11.07
C ASP A 134 13.87 12.39 9.66
N TYR A 135 14.92 11.86 9.04
CA TYR A 135 15.35 12.22 7.70
C TYR A 135 15.89 11.01 6.96
N ILE A 136 15.88 11.10 5.64
CA ILE A 136 16.59 10.19 4.74
C ILE A 136 17.62 10.95 3.91
N GLU A 137 18.61 10.24 3.41
CA GLU A 137 19.55 10.74 2.41
C GLU A 137 19.21 10.08 1.08
N TYR A 138 18.86 10.89 0.09
CA TYR A 138 18.46 10.42 -1.23
C TYR A 138 19.03 11.33 -2.31
N ASN A 139 19.76 10.75 -3.27
CA ASN A 139 20.44 11.48 -4.35
C ASN A 139 21.29 12.67 -3.84
N GLY A 140 22.05 12.45 -2.76
CA GLY A 140 22.92 13.46 -2.13
C GLY A 140 22.18 14.56 -1.37
N LYS A 141 20.84 14.47 -1.24
CA LYS A 141 20.04 15.45 -0.49
C LYS A 141 19.54 14.84 0.81
N LYS A 142 19.64 15.63 1.88
CA LYS A 142 19.01 15.34 3.17
C LYS A 142 17.55 15.77 3.11
N ILE A 143 16.62 14.82 3.19
CA ILE A 143 15.17 15.06 3.14
C ILE A 143 14.60 14.82 4.54
N SER A 144 14.07 15.87 5.17
CA SER A 144 13.32 15.75 6.42
C SER A 144 11.97 15.09 6.16
N LEU A 145 11.62 14.11 6.99
CA LEU A 145 10.31 13.44 6.98
C LEU A 145 9.38 13.97 8.08
N LYS A 146 9.83 14.96 8.87
CA LYS A 146 9.05 15.56 9.96
C LYS A 146 7.80 16.29 9.41
N PRO A 147 6.59 15.94 9.86
CA PRO A 147 5.36 16.68 9.54
C PRO A 147 5.35 18.09 10.16
N PRO A 148 4.51 19.02 9.66
CA PRO A 148 3.60 18.86 8.52
C PRO A 148 4.34 18.97 7.18
N TRP A 149 3.85 18.27 6.16
CA TRP A 149 4.39 18.42 4.80
C TRP A 149 3.71 19.57 4.06
N ARG A 150 4.39 20.11 3.05
CA ARG A 150 3.84 21.19 2.21
C ARG A 150 2.63 20.67 1.42
N ARG A 151 1.49 21.33 1.58
CA ARG A 151 0.27 21.11 0.79
C ARG A 151 0.20 22.17 -0.33
N LEU A 152 -0.11 21.75 -1.55
CA LEU A 152 -0.16 22.59 -2.76
C LEU A 152 -1.52 22.46 -3.44
#